data_AF-A0A934IYM7-F1
#
_entry.id   AF-A0A934IYM7-F1
#
_cell.length_a   1.000
_cell.length_b   1.000
_cell.length_c   1.000
_cell.angle_alpha   90.00
_cell.angle_beta   90.00
_cell.angle_gamma   90.00
#
_symmetry.space_group_name_H-M   'P 1'
#
loop_
_entity.id
_entity.type
_entity.pdbx_description
1 polymer ?
#
loop_
_entity_poly.entity_id
_entity_poly.type
_entity_poly.pdbx_seq_one_letter_code
_entity_poly.pdbx_strand_id
1 'polypeptide(L)'
;MELQPSNYFLDKFVSFDLSSLSSNNTGKREISSKWVNAFILNSAFRYKFEEPKRLLIMNLLRRVESSFHQYNLGSSQLDEYLLGDKRGISRYFSAVVCFEIALSHLYQAYMFGQRLTGIKLFNSNDNSSLDRLNKLYNISKHYDGTVSKGEIDEVNTIPIWITNEGFKSIDKFLSYNEVHEMMNEMEYISNELIK
;
A
#
# COMPACT_ATOMS: atom_id res chain seq x y z
N MET A 1 -14.11 -28.03 20.85
CA MET A 1 -14.27 -28.28 19.41
C MET A 1 -14.30 -26.93 18.74
N GLU A 2 -13.14 -26.46 18.29
CA GLU A 2 -13.06 -25.15 17.61
C GLU A 2 -13.41 -25.36 16.14
N LEU A 3 -14.42 -24.63 15.67
CA LEU A 3 -14.93 -24.72 14.30
C LEU A 3 -13.98 -23.99 13.36
N GLN A 4 -13.45 -24.69 12.35
CA GLN A 4 -12.80 -24.00 11.24
C GLN A 4 -13.87 -23.42 10.30
N PRO A 5 -13.74 -22.15 9.88
CA PRO A 5 -14.65 -21.56 8.92
C PRO A 5 -14.57 -22.29 7.58
N SER A 6 -15.72 -22.49 6.93
CA SER A 6 -15.75 -23.07 5.58
C SER A 6 -15.24 -22.08 4.54
N ASN A 7 -14.79 -22.57 3.39
CA ASN A 7 -14.36 -21.69 2.28
C ASN A 7 -15.47 -20.71 1.86
N TYR A 8 -16.71 -21.19 1.79
CA TYR A 8 -17.87 -20.34 1.52
C TYR A 8 -18.01 -19.21 2.55
N PHE A 9 -17.78 -19.51 3.83
CA PHE A 9 -17.84 -18.49 4.88
C PHE A 9 -16.77 -17.41 4.68
N LEU A 10 -15.53 -17.82 4.41
CA LEU A 10 -14.42 -16.91 4.18
C LEU A 10 -14.69 -15.99 2.98
N ASP A 11 -15.08 -16.57 1.85
CA ASP A 11 -15.24 -15.84 0.60
C ASP A 11 -16.47 -14.94 0.58
N LYS A 12 -17.54 -15.31 1.29
CA LYS A 12 -18.79 -14.53 1.32
C LYS A 12 -18.82 -13.46 2.42
N PHE A 13 -18.25 -13.71 3.59
CA PHE A 13 -18.41 -12.85 4.77
C PHE A 13 -17.13 -12.16 5.25
N VAL A 14 -15.95 -12.60 4.81
CA VAL A 14 -14.68 -12.03 5.27
C VAL A 14 -14.05 -11.21 4.15
N SER A 15 -13.70 -11.88 3.06
CA SER A 15 -13.09 -11.23 1.91
C SER A 15 -13.21 -12.15 0.70
N PHE A 16 -13.48 -11.55 -0.46
CA PHE A 16 -13.51 -12.27 -1.71
C PHE A 16 -12.19 -13.03 -1.92
N ASP A 17 -12.30 -14.29 -2.36
CA ASP A 17 -11.16 -15.14 -2.73
C ASP A 17 -10.16 -15.40 -1.59
N LEU A 18 -10.58 -15.24 -0.32
CA LEU A 18 -9.72 -15.48 0.85
C LEU A 18 -9.40 -16.97 1.03
N SER A 19 -10.30 -17.85 0.58
CA SER A 19 -10.08 -19.30 0.63
C SER A 19 -8.89 -19.74 -0.24
N SER A 20 -8.60 -19.04 -1.34
CA SER A 20 -7.49 -19.36 -2.26
C SER A 20 -6.14 -18.81 -1.80
N LEU A 21 -6.13 -17.84 -0.87
CA LEU A 21 -4.91 -17.30 -0.28
C LEU A 21 -4.18 -18.41 0.52
N SER A 22 -3.04 -18.87 0.02
CA SER A 22 -2.33 -20.04 0.54
C SER A 22 -0.89 -19.74 0.92
N SER A 23 -0.30 -18.69 0.36
CA SER A 23 1.07 -18.29 0.65
C SER A 23 1.20 -16.78 0.77
N ASN A 24 2.19 -16.34 1.55
CA ASN A 24 2.57 -14.94 1.60
C ASN A 24 3.70 -14.68 0.60
N ASN A 25 3.35 -14.14 -0.56
CA ASN A 25 4.34 -13.79 -1.61
C ASN A 25 4.69 -12.29 -1.60
N THR A 26 4.35 -11.57 -0.53
CA THR A 26 4.61 -10.12 -0.43
C THR A 26 6.09 -9.80 -0.40
N GLY A 27 6.95 -10.66 0.16
CA GLY A 27 8.40 -10.44 0.24
C GLY A 27 8.77 -9.22 1.10
N LYS A 28 9.29 -9.45 2.32
CA LYS A 28 9.72 -8.35 3.21
C LYS A 28 10.82 -7.51 2.55
N ARG A 29 10.72 -6.19 2.73
CA ARG A 29 11.60 -5.19 2.13
C ARG A 29 12.52 -4.62 3.20
N GLU A 30 13.81 -4.89 3.10
CA GLU A 30 14.76 -4.27 4.03
C GLU A 30 14.89 -2.77 3.71
N ILE A 31 14.64 -1.92 4.70
CA ILE A 31 14.93 -0.48 4.60
C ILE A 31 16.31 -0.26 5.20
N SER A 32 17.29 0.09 4.37
CA SER A 32 18.64 0.40 4.84
C SER A 32 18.77 1.82 5.40
N SER A 33 17.88 2.73 4.97
CA SER A 33 18.07 4.19 5.13
C SER A 33 16.98 4.86 5.96
N LYS A 34 17.38 5.72 6.90
CA LYS A 34 16.49 6.56 7.72
C LYS A 34 16.31 7.93 7.07
N TRP A 35 15.60 8.00 5.95
CA TRP A 35 15.53 9.20 5.10
C TRP A 35 15.02 10.43 5.83
N VAL A 36 13.98 10.30 6.66
CA VAL A 36 13.42 11.44 7.40
C VAL A 36 14.47 12.07 8.32
N ASN A 37 15.17 11.24 9.10
CA ASN A 37 16.20 11.73 10.02
C ASN A 37 17.38 12.37 9.28
N ALA A 38 17.85 11.72 8.21
CA ALA A 38 18.93 12.26 7.38
C ALA A 38 18.54 13.63 6.79
N PHE A 39 17.32 13.76 6.27
CA PHE A 39 16.82 15.01 5.71
C PHE A 39 16.70 16.12 6.76
N ILE A 40 16.16 15.82 7.94
CA ILE A 40 16.05 16.80 9.03
C ILE A 40 17.44 17.34 9.38
N LEU A 41 18.41 16.46 9.62
CA LEU A 41 19.77 16.86 9.95
C LEU A 41 20.44 17.66 8.83
N ASN A 42 20.30 17.23 7.57
CA ASN A 42 20.87 17.93 6.43
C ASN A 42 20.22 19.29 6.22
N SER A 43 18.90 19.42 6.39
CA SER A 43 18.20 20.70 6.27
C SER A 43 18.52 21.68 7.41
N ALA A 44 18.80 21.17 8.61
CA ALA A 44 19.14 22.00 9.76
C ALA A 44 20.59 22.49 9.71
N PHE A 45 21.52 21.64 9.27
CA PHE A 45 22.96 21.89 9.44
C PHE A 45 23.75 22.08 8.14
N ARG A 46 23.25 21.60 6.99
CA ARG A 46 24.02 21.59 5.73
C ARG A 46 23.42 22.46 4.64
N TYR A 47 22.14 22.27 4.34
CA TYR A 47 21.50 22.88 3.17
C TYR A 47 20.33 23.77 3.56
N LYS A 48 20.31 24.98 3.02
CA LYS A 48 19.15 25.87 3.09
C LYS A 48 18.25 25.64 1.87
N PHE A 49 17.19 24.87 2.07
CA PHE A 49 16.14 24.69 1.07
C PHE A 49 15.19 25.89 1.08
N GLU A 50 14.62 26.20 -0.08
CA GLU A 50 13.43 27.06 -0.13
C GLU A 50 12.27 26.37 0.62
N GLU A 51 11.52 27.12 1.43
CA GLU A 51 10.53 26.55 2.35
C GLU A 51 9.48 25.65 1.67
N PRO A 52 8.83 26.03 0.55
CA PRO A 52 7.87 25.16 -0.12
C PRO A 52 8.48 23.84 -0.57
N LYS A 53 9.71 23.88 -1.12
CA LYS A 53 10.44 22.69 -1.55
C LYS A 53 10.82 21.80 -0.38
N ARG A 54 11.29 22.40 0.73
CA ARG A 54 11.63 21.68 1.98
C ARG A 54 10.43 20.90 2.52
N LEU A 55 9.26 21.53 2.55
CA LEU A 55 8.02 20.91 3.04
C LEU A 55 7.57 19.77 2.13
N LEU A 56 7.66 19.93 0.81
CA LEU A 56 7.32 18.88 -0.14
C LEU A 56 8.26 17.67 -0.02
N ILE A 57 9.57 17.89 0.09
CA ILE A 57 10.55 16.80 0.29
C ILE A 57 10.27 16.06 1.60
N MET A 58 10.06 16.79 2.71
CA MET A 58 9.74 16.17 4.00
C MET A 58 8.47 15.30 3.92
N ASN A 59 7.45 15.79 3.22
CA ASN A 59 6.21 15.04 3.02
C ASN A 59 6.37 13.82 2.11
N LEU A 60 7.23 13.89 1.10
CA LEU A 60 7.60 12.74 0.28
C LEU A 60 8.30 11.69 1.14
N LEU A 61 9.39 12.06 1.80
CA LEU A 61 10.23 11.11 2.55
C LEU A 61 9.47 10.40 3.67
N ARG A 62 8.63 11.11 4.43
CA ARG A 62 7.81 10.47 5.47
C ARG A 62 6.80 9.46 4.89
N ARG A 63 6.33 9.68 3.66
CA ARG A 63 5.39 8.77 2.99
C ARG A 63 6.10 7.56 2.44
N VAL A 64 7.29 7.72 1.86
CA VAL A 64 8.12 6.60 1.45
C VAL A 64 8.47 5.72 2.66
N GLU A 65 9.03 6.31 3.72
CA GLU A 65 9.42 5.56 4.93
C GLU A 65 8.23 4.82 5.56
N SER A 66 7.08 5.50 5.67
CA SER A 66 5.86 4.88 6.20
C SER A 66 5.29 3.80 5.28
N SER A 67 5.39 3.95 3.95
CA SER A 67 4.95 2.93 3.00
C SER A 67 5.71 1.63 3.20
N PHE A 68 7.05 1.69 3.30
CA PHE A 68 7.85 0.50 3.53
C PHE A 68 7.57 -0.13 4.91
N HIS A 69 7.46 0.69 5.96
CA HIS A 69 7.17 0.19 7.29
C HIS A 69 5.84 -0.58 7.34
N GLN A 70 4.79 0.01 6.77
CA GLN A 70 3.44 -0.59 6.76
C GLN A 70 3.38 -1.82 5.87
N TYR A 71 4.10 -1.83 4.74
CA TYR A 71 4.19 -3.01 3.88
C TYR A 71 4.81 -4.21 4.62
N ASN A 72 5.91 -4.00 5.35
CA ASN A 72 6.57 -5.04 6.13
C ASN A 72 5.74 -5.53 7.33
N LEU A 73 5.03 -4.59 7.98
CA LEU A 73 4.12 -4.93 9.06
C LEU A 73 2.96 -5.78 8.53
N GLY A 74 2.34 -5.39 7.41
CA GLY A 74 1.29 -6.14 6.74
C GLY A 74 1.75 -7.54 6.33
N SER A 75 2.97 -7.65 5.78
CA SER A 75 3.59 -8.93 5.45
C SER A 75 3.72 -9.84 6.67
N SER A 76 4.16 -9.29 7.81
CA SER A 76 4.29 -10.06 9.05
C SER A 76 2.94 -10.48 9.64
N GLN A 77 1.92 -9.62 9.59
CA GLN A 77 0.55 -9.98 10.01
C GLN A 77 -0.05 -11.06 9.11
N LEU A 78 0.27 -11.04 7.82
CA LEU A 78 -0.18 -12.05 6.87
C LEU A 78 0.51 -13.40 7.12
N ASP A 79 1.81 -13.40 7.43
CA ASP A 79 2.53 -14.62 7.88
C ASP A 79 1.84 -15.23 9.10
N GLU A 80 1.55 -14.42 10.12
CA GLU A 80 0.88 -14.89 11.34
C GLU A 80 -0.51 -15.46 11.06
N TYR A 81 -1.27 -14.85 10.15
CA TYR A 81 -2.58 -15.36 9.73
C TYR A 81 -2.49 -16.72 9.04
N LEU A 82 -1.53 -16.90 8.12
CA LEU A 82 -1.35 -18.15 7.39
C LEU A 82 -0.79 -19.27 8.27
N LEU A 83 0.11 -18.96 9.20
CA LEU A 83 0.64 -19.91 10.19
C LEU A 83 -0.42 -20.36 11.20
N GLY A 84 -1.39 -19.49 11.52
CA GLY A 84 -2.47 -19.78 12.46
C GLY A 84 -3.65 -20.57 11.87
N ASP A 85 -3.45 -21.34 10.80
CA ASP A 85 -4.50 -22.08 10.07
C ASP A 85 -5.71 -21.22 9.66
N LYS A 86 -5.50 -19.95 9.26
CA LYS A 86 -6.56 -19.02 8.86
C LYS A 86 -7.64 -18.76 9.92
N ARG A 87 -7.37 -19.07 11.20
CA ARG A 87 -8.35 -18.90 12.30
C ARG A 87 -8.48 -17.45 12.75
N GLY A 88 -7.41 -16.68 12.64
CA GLY A 88 -7.37 -15.29 13.08
C GLY A 88 -7.85 -14.29 12.03
N ILE A 89 -9.16 -14.25 11.74
CA ILE A 89 -9.74 -13.29 10.77
C ILE A 89 -9.30 -11.83 11.07
N SER A 90 -9.21 -11.46 12.35
CA SER A 90 -8.71 -10.14 12.76
C SER A 90 -7.26 -9.86 12.31
N ARG A 91 -6.41 -10.89 12.23
CA ARG A 91 -5.03 -10.78 11.72
C ARG A 91 -5.01 -10.52 10.23
N TYR A 92 -5.89 -11.20 9.48
CA TYR A 92 -6.08 -10.92 8.06
C TYR A 92 -6.48 -9.45 7.82
N PHE A 93 -7.50 -8.95 8.52
CA PHE A 93 -7.89 -7.54 8.38
C PHE A 93 -6.80 -6.56 8.83
N SER A 94 -6.03 -6.91 9.86
CA SER A 94 -4.86 -6.11 10.28
C SER A 94 -3.82 -6.03 9.15
N ALA A 95 -3.57 -7.13 8.45
CA ALA A 95 -2.70 -7.15 7.28
C ALA A 95 -3.25 -6.28 6.14
N VAL A 96 -4.55 -6.41 5.83
CA VAL A 96 -5.24 -5.59 4.80
C VAL A 96 -5.04 -4.10 5.10
N VAL A 97 -5.36 -3.65 6.31
CA VAL A 97 -5.21 -2.23 6.70
C VAL A 97 -3.78 -1.74 6.53
N CYS A 98 -2.79 -2.55 6.94
CA CYS A 98 -1.38 -2.20 6.75
C CYS A 98 -1.04 -2.00 5.26
N PHE A 99 -1.53 -2.89 4.39
CA PHE A 99 -1.30 -2.76 2.95
C PHE A 99 -2.06 -1.58 2.33
N GLU A 100 -3.30 -1.32 2.73
CA GLU A 100 -4.04 -0.14 2.27
C GLU A 100 -3.30 1.16 2.62
N ILE A 101 -2.76 1.26 3.83
CA ILE A 101 -1.94 2.40 4.25
C ILE A 101 -0.65 2.46 3.43
N ALA A 102 0.02 1.32 3.21
CA ALA A 102 1.23 1.26 2.40
C ALA A 102 1.00 1.77 0.98
N LEU A 103 -0.01 1.25 0.27
CA LEU A 103 -0.38 1.66 -1.08
C LEU A 103 -0.78 3.15 -1.12
N SER A 104 -1.54 3.61 -0.14
CA SER A 104 -1.94 5.02 -0.03
C SER A 104 -0.74 5.94 0.14
N HIS A 105 0.21 5.57 1.00
CA HIS A 105 1.42 6.35 1.21
C HIS A 105 2.36 6.31 0.01
N LEU A 106 2.48 5.18 -0.67
CA LEU A 106 3.24 5.06 -1.91
C LEU A 106 2.68 6.01 -2.98
N TYR A 107 1.37 5.99 -3.22
CA TYR A 107 0.73 6.90 -4.17
C TYR A 107 0.95 8.38 -3.79
N GLN A 108 0.77 8.73 -2.51
CA GLN A 108 0.99 10.09 -2.05
C GLN A 108 2.45 10.53 -2.22
N ALA A 109 3.43 9.64 -2.05
CA ALA A 109 4.84 9.94 -2.31
C ALA A 109 5.07 10.33 -3.78
N TYR A 110 4.53 9.57 -4.74
CA TYR A 110 4.54 9.95 -6.16
C TYR A 110 3.88 11.32 -6.38
N MET A 111 2.76 11.60 -5.72
CA MET A 111 2.10 12.90 -5.88
C MET A 111 2.92 14.07 -5.35
N PHE A 112 3.67 13.89 -4.26
CA PHE A 112 4.64 14.89 -3.81
C PHE A 112 5.82 15.01 -4.78
N GLY A 113 6.31 13.91 -5.35
CA GLY A 113 7.35 13.89 -6.37
C GLY A 113 6.96 14.67 -7.63
N GLN A 114 5.75 14.43 -8.14
CA GLN A 114 5.18 15.19 -9.27
C GLN A 114 5.08 16.69 -8.97
N ARG A 115 4.69 17.08 -7.75
CA ARG A 115 4.65 18.50 -7.35
C ARG A 115 6.04 19.12 -7.25
N LEU A 116 7.05 18.35 -6.85
CA LEU A 116 8.44 18.79 -6.76
C LEU A 116 9.08 19.02 -8.13
N THR A 117 8.78 18.16 -9.10
CA THR A 117 9.39 18.19 -10.44
C THR A 117 8.57 18.96 -11.46
N GLY A 118 7.25 19.10 -11.24
CA GLY A 118 6.31 19.58 -12.24
C GLY A 118 6.02 18.58 -13.36
N ILE A 119 6.60 17.37 -13.31
CA ILE A 119 6.47 16.35 -14.35
C ILE A 119 5.26 15.48 -14.06
N LYS A 120 4.37 15.35 -15.04
CA LYS A 120 3.24 14.42 -14.97
C LYS A 120 3.73 12.98 -15.10
N LEU A 121 3.43 12.16 -14.10
CA LEU A 121 3.97 10.79 -13.99
C LEU A 121 3.15 9.73 -14.75
N PHE A 122 1.84 9.95 -14.90
CA PHE A 122 0.94 9.05 -15.61
C PHE A 122 -0.26 9.81 -16.17
N ASN A 123 -0.97 9.22 -17.13
CA ASN A 123 -2.26 9.68 -17.61
C ASN A 123 -3.38 8.80 -17.03
N SER A 124 -4.49 9.42 -16.63
CA SER A 124 -5.65 8.65 -16.17
C SER A 124 -6.08 7.66 -17.26
N ASN A 125 -6.28 6.40 -16.87
CA ASN A 125 -6.66 5.30 -17.75
C ASN A 125 -5.60 4.85 -18.76
N ASP A 126 -4.33 5.23 -18.58
CA ASP A 126 -3.25 4.63 -19.36
C ASP A 126 -2.89 3.19 -18.93
N ASN A 127 -3.52 2.71 -17.85
CA ASN A 127 -3.29 1.38 -17.30
C ASN A 127 -1.81 1.12 -16.99
N SER A 128 -1.07 2.16 -16.60
CA SER A 128 0.22 2.02 -15.92
C SER A 128 0.04 1.46 -14.51
N SER A 129 1.12 0.95 -13.91
CA SER A 129 1.13 0.53 -12.50
C SER A 129 0.71 1.67 -11.57
N LEU A 130 1.13 2.91 -11.86
CA LEU A 130 0.76 4.09 -11.10
C LEU A 130 -0.72 4.49 -11.29
N ASP A 131 -1.29 4.35 -12.48
CA ASP A 131 -2.75 4.52 -12.72
C ASP A 131 -3.56 3.48 -11.93
N ARG A 132 -3.11 2.22 -11.90
CA ARG A 132 -3.74 1.16 -11.10
C ARG A 132 -3.61 1.40 -9.60
N LEU A 133 -2.46 1.85 -9.12
CA LEU A 133 -2.24 2.26 -7.73
C LEU A 133 -3.19 3.42 -7.34
N ASN A 134 -3.29 4.44 -8.19
CA ASN A 134 -4.22 5.55 -8.00
C ASN A 134 -5.68 5.06 -7.92
N LYS A 135 -6.08 4.13 -8.78
CA LYS A 135 -7.42 3.55 -8.77
C LYS A 135 -7.69 2.78 -7.48
N LEU A 136 -6.77 1.93 -7.02
CA LEU A 136 -6.89 1.24 -5.73
C LEU A 136 -6.99 2.24 -4.56
N TYR A 137 -6.13 3.27 -4.53
CA TYR A 137 -6.20 4.33 -3.53
C TYR A 137 -7.57 5.02 -3.50
N ASN A 138 -8.13 5.38 -4.66
CA ASN A 138 -9.44 6.02 -4.72
C ASN A 138 -10.57 5.08 -4.32
N ILE A 139 -10.49 3.79 -4.67
CA ILE A 139 -11.47 2.78 -4.25
C ILE A 139 -11.51 2.66 -2.72
N SER A 140 -10.35 2.49 -2.08
CA SER A 140 -10.27 2.41 -0.61
C SER A 140 -10.79 3.70 0.06
N LYS A 141 -10.43 4.87 -0.48
CA LYS A 141 -10.83 6.18 0.04
C LYS A 141 -12.33 6.49 -0.07
N HIS A 142 -12.99 6.03 -1.13
CA HIS A 142 -14.38 6.40 -1.45
C HIS A 142 -15.37 5.23 -1.29
N TYR A 143 -14.94 4.16 -0.61
CA TYR A 143 -15.74 2.94 -0.45
C TYR A 143 -17.05 3.17 0.31
N ASP A 144 -17.05 4.05 1.31
CA ASP A 144 -18.24 4.46 2.07
C ASP A 144 -19.34 5.03 1.18
N GLY A 145 -18.95 5.83 0.19
CA GLY A 145 -19.83 6.39 -0.83
C GLY A 145 -20.42 5.31 -1.73
N THR A 146 -19.63 4.32 -2.14
CA THR A 146 -20.09 3.16 -2.93
C THR A 146 -21.10 2.34 -2.14
N VAL A 147 -20.83 2.09 -0.85
CA VAL A 147 -21.73 1.38 0.06
C VAL A 147 -23.06 2.11 0.19
N SER A 148 -23.01 3.41 0.43
CA SER A 148 -24.21 4.25 0.64
C SER A 148 -25.11 4.32 -0.60
N LYS A 149 -24.54 4.17 -1.80
CA LYS A 149 -25.28 4.16 -3.07
C LYS A 149 -25.83 2.78 -3.44
N GLY A 150 -25.49 1.72 -2.70
CA GLY A 150 -25.84 0.36 -3.06
C GLY A 150 -25.12 -0.17 -4.30
N GLU A 151 -24.00 0.46 -4.68
CA GLU A 151 -23.18 0.09 -5.85
C GLU A 151 -22.15 -1.02 -5.51
N ILE A 152 -22.44 -1.86 -4.51
CA ILE A 152 -21.56 -2.97 -4.13
C ILE A 152 -22.10 -4.28 -4.70
N ASP A 153 -21.23 -5.08 -5.31
CA ASP A 153 -21.51 -6.50 -5.53
C ASP A 153 -21.65 -7.22 -4.18
N GLU A 154 -22.66 -8.08 -4.03
CA GLU A 154 -23.02 -8.76 -2.76
C GLU A 154 -21.92 -9.62 -2.12
N VAL A 155 -20.74 -9.73 -2.73
CA VAL A 155 -19.64 -10.59 -2.28
C VAL A 155 -18.45 -9.78 -1.74
N ASN A 156 -18.44 -8.45 -1.89
CA ASN A 156 -17.31 -7.62 -1.44
C ASN A 156 -17.57 -6.96 -0.10
N THR A 157 -17.01 -7.55 0.95
CA THR A 157 -17.07 -7.02 2.33
C THR A 157 -16.07 -5.88 2.56
N ILE A 158 -15.00 -5.82 1.74
CA ILE A 158 -13.92 -4.83 1.84
C ILE A 158 -13.54 -4.29 0.45
N PRO A 159 -13.01 -3.05 0.35
CA PRO A 159 -12.68 -2.43 -0.93
C PRO A 159 -11.48 -3.07 -1.63
N ILE A 160 -10.51 -3.55 -0.86
CA ILE A 160 -9.27 -4.17 -1.33
C ILE A 160 -9.03 -5.43 -0.53
N TRP A 161 -8.62 -6.50 -1.21
CA TRP A 161 -8.20 -7.75 -0.60
C TRP A 161 -6.86 -8.23 -1.12
N ILE A 162 -6.27 -9.14 -0.37
CA ILE A 162 -4.95 -9.73 -0.63
C ILE A 162 -5.14 -11.05 -1.38
N THR A 163 -4.36 -11.26 -2.44
CA THR A 163 -4.25 -12.53 -3.16
C THR A 163 -2.82 -13.08 -3.08
N ASN A 164 -2.58 -14.29 -3.60
CA ASN A 164 -1.21 -14.82 -3.70
C ASN A 164 -0.31 -14.01 -4.66
N GLU A 165 -0.87 -13.15 -5.52
CA GLU A 165 -0.12 -12.43 -6.56
C GLU A 165 -0.05 -10.91 -6.32
N GLY A 166 -0.92 -10.36 -5.49
CA GLY A 166 -0.97 -8.92 -5.24
C GLY A 166 -2.20 -8.46 -4.48
N PHE A 167 -2.57 -7.21 -4.76
CA PHE A 167 -3.72 -6.54 -4.18
C PHE A 167 -4.81 -6.40 -5.22
N LYS A 168 -6.04 -6.72 -4.84
CA LYS A 168 -7.18 -6.77 -5.75
C LYS A 168 -8.37 -6.01 -5.20
N SER A 169 -9.12 -5.43 -6.12
CA SER A 169 -10.48 -4.91 -5.92
C SER A 169 -11.36 -5.50 -7.03
N ILE A 170 -12.64 -5.11 -7.10
CA ILE A 170 -13.59 -5.63 -8.11
C ILE A 170 -13.00 -5.65 -9.52
N ASP A 171 -12.42 -4.52 -9.96
CA ASP A 171 -12.00 -4.33 -11.34
C ASP A 171 -10.55 -3.84 -11.47
N LYS A 172 -9.77 -3.86 -10.38
CA LYS A 172 -8.34 -3.51 -10.36
C LYS A 172 -7.52 -4.57 -9.67
N PHE A 173 -6.33 -4.75 -10.19
CA PHE A 173 -5.32 -5.64 -9.64
C PHE A 173 -3.96 -4.95 -9.72
N LEU A 174 -3.15 -5.09 -8.68
CA LEU A 174 -1.78 -4.58 -8.64
C LEU A 174 -0.90 -5.68 -8.04
N SER A 175 0.03 -6.21 -8.84
CA SER A 175 0.89 -7.31 -8.42
C SER A 175 1.94 -6.88 -7.39
N TYR A 176 2.46 -7.84 -6.63
CA TYR A 176 3.57 -7.56 -5.70
C TYR A 176 4.82 -7.01 -6.42
N ASN A 177 5.13 -7.52 -7.61
CA ASN A 177 6.25 -7.05 -8.41
C ASN A 177 6.11 -5.57 -8.78
N GLU A 178 4.93 -5.14 -9.24
CA GLU A 178 4.69 -3.72 -9.57
C GLU A 178 4.82 -2.83 -8.33
N VAL A 179 4.32 -3.28 -7.18
CA VAL A 179 4.46 -2.54 -5.91
C VAL A 179 5.94 -2.43 -5.54
N HIS A 180 6.71 -3.51 -5.68
CA HIS A 180 8.15 -3.52 -5.38
C HIS A 180 8.94 -2.64 -6.33
N GLU A 181 8.63 -2.62 -7.62
CA GLU A 181 9.23 -1.73 -8.61
C GLU A 181 8.99 -0.26 -8.23
N MET A 182 7.75 0.09 -7.87
CA MET A 182 7.41 1.43 -7.43
C MET A 182 8.10 1.82 -6.11
N MET A 183 8.20 0.89 -5.16
CA MET A 183 8.94 1.11 -3.91
C MET A 183 10.44 1.29 -4.16
N ASN A 184 11.05 0.51 -5.05
CA ASN A 184 12.45 0.66 -5.47
C ASN A 184 12.72 2.05 -6.07
N GLU A 185 11.83 2.52 -6.94
CA GLU A 185 11.92 3.85 -7.54
C GLU A 185 11.89 4.95 -6.46
N MET A 186 10.96 4.84 -5.50
CA MET A 186 10.85 5.79 -4.40
C MET A 186 12.03 5.74 -3.43
N GLU A 187 12.62 4.58 -3.21
CA GLU A 187 13.87 4.44 -2.45
C GLU A 187 15.03 5.14 -3.17
N TYR A 188 15.18 4.94 -4.48
CA TYR A 188 16.19 5.63 -5.28
C TYR A 188 16.03 7.15 -5.19
N ILE A 189 14.82 7.66 -5.43
CA ILE A 189 14.52 9.10 -5.34
C ILE A 189 14.81 9.62 -3.93
N SER A 190 14.44 8.88 -2.89
CA SER A 190 14.66 9.28 -1.50
C SER A 190 16.16 9.35 -1.17
N ASN A 191 16.97 8.43 -1.69
CA ASN A 191 18.42 8.45 -1.54
C ASN A 191 19.05 9.66 -2.22
N GLU A 192 18.58 10.05 -3.41
CA GLU A 192 19.08 11.26 -4.09
C GLU A 192 18.70 12.56 -3.35
N LEU A 193 17.52 12.60 -2.72
CA LEU A 193 17.04 13.79 -2.01
C LEU A 193 17.77 14.08 -0.68
N ILE A 194 18.46 13.08 -0.11
CA ILE A 194 19.17 13.22 1.17
C ILE A 194 20.69 13.36 1.02
N LYS A 195 21.25 13.37 -0.20
CA LYS A 195 22.66 13.71 -0.44
C LYS A 195 22.90 15.21 -0.22
#